data_AF-A0A3A4WPG7-F1
#
_entry.id   AF-A0A3A4WPG7-F1
#
_cell.length_a   1.000
_cell.length_b   1.000
_cell.length_c   1.000
_cell.angle_alpha   90.00
_cell.angle_beta   90.00
_cell.angle_gamma   90.00
#
_symmetry.space_group_name_H-M   'P 1'
#
loop_
_entity.id
_entity.type
_entity.pdbx_description
1 polymer ?
#
loop_
_entity_poly.entity_id
_entity_poly.type
_entity_poly.pdbx_seq_one_letter_code
_entity_poly.pdbx_strand_id
1 'polypeptide(L)' 'MFKDFDATELYCPKCRQAVPVRKRLLLVLPDGDKYEYLCMYCSESVGTKIDRMTKPEGIIR' A
#
# COMPACT_ATOMS: atom_id res chain seq x y z
N MET A 1 18.52 5.08 9.14
CA MET A 1 17.26 4.31 9.06
C MET A 1 16.48 4.87 7.88
N PHE A 2 16.37 4.11 6.78
CA PHE A 2 15.63 4.55 5.60
C PHE A 2 14.14 4.44 5.92
N LYS A 3 13.36 5.50 5.66
CA LYS A 3 11.91 5.46 5.75
C LYS A 3 11.38 4.60 4.61
N ASP A 4 10.39 3.76 4.88
CA ASP A 4 9.67 3.06 3.83
C ASP A 4 9.11 4.07 2.83
N PHE A 5 9.40 3.86 1.55
CA PHE A 5 8.90 4.71 0.48
C PHE A 5 7.47 4.30 0.15
N ASP A 6 6.57 5.29 0.09
CA ASP A 6 5.22 5.10 -0.42
C ASP A 6 5.13 5.69 -1.82
N ALA A 7 4.31 5.06 -2.67
CA ALA A 7 4.05 5.58 -4.00
C ALA A 7 3.22 6.88 -3.88
N THR A 8 3.70 7.96 -4.48
CA THR A 8 2.96 9.24 -4.54
C THR A 8 2.07 9.30 -5.78
N GLU A 9 2.51 8.72 -6.89
CA GLU A 9 1.79 8.67 -8.17
C GLU A 9 1.89 7.30 -8.81
N LEU A 10 0.80 6.85 -9.44
CA LEU A 10 0.74 5.62 -10.24
C LEU A 10 -0.13 5.85 -11.48
N TYR A 11 0.10 5.06 -12.54
CA TYR A 11 -0.75 5.10 -13.72
C TYR A 11 -2.13 4.51 -13.41
N CYS A 12 -3.20 5.25 -13.71
CA CYS A 12 -4.56 4.77 -13.59
C CYS A 12 -5.13 4.36 -14.96
N PRO A 13 -5.59 3.09 -15.14
CA PRO A 13 -6.12 2.65 -16.42
C PRO A 13 -7.45 3.32 -16.80
N LYS A 14 -8.24 3.76 -15.81
CA LYS A 14 -9.49 4.51 -16.05
C LYS A 14 -9.25 5.97 -16.42
N CYS A 15 -8.33 6.65 -15.73
CA CYS A 15 -8.00 8.06 -16.02
C CYS A 15 -7.01 8.21 -17.19
N ARG A 16 -6.35 7.11 -17.59
CA ARG A 16 -5.37 7.00 -18.68
C ARG A 16 -4.17 7.95 -18.53
N GLN A 17 -3.74 8.18 -17.30
CA GLN A 17 -2.63 9.05 -16.96
C GLN A 17 -2.02 8.67 -15.61
N ALA A 18 -0.83 9.18 -15.31
CA ALA A 18 -0.27 9.16 -13.96
C ALA A 18 -1.15 10.05 -13.06
N VAL A 19 -1.57 9.50 -11.92
CA VAL A 19 -2.43 10.18 -10.96
C VAL A 19 -1.83 10.07 -9.57
N PRO A 20 -2.07 11.08 -8.70
CA PRO A 20 -1.75 10.95 -7.29
C PRO A 20 -2.59 9.83 -6.68
N VAL A 21 -1.98 9.09 -5.75
CA VAL A 21 -2.61 7.94 -5.10
C VAL A 21 -2.78 8.13 -3.61
N ARG A 22 -3.83 7.53 -3.06
CA ARG A 22 -4.02 7.39 -1.62
C ARG A 22 -3.79 5.94 -1.21
N LYS A 23 -3.07 5.74 -0.12
CA LYS A 23 -2.83 4.43 0.48
C LYS A 23 -3.95 4.12 1.47
N ARG A 24 -4.55 2.93 1.36
CA ARG A 24 -5.59 2.43 2.28
C ARG A 24 -5.20 1.06 2.79
N LEU A 25 -5.29 0.84 4.10
CA LEU A 25 -5.09 -0.48 4.70
C LEU A 25 -6.21 -1.41 4.22
N LEU A 26 -5.84 -2.55 3.64
CA LEU A 26 -6.78 -3.61 3.28
C LEU A 26 -6.89 -4.65 4.39
N LEU A 27 -5.74 -5.10 4.91
CA LEU A 27 -5.69 -6.22 5.82
C LEU A 27 -4.44 -6.16 6.70
N VAL A 28 -4.61 -6.43 7.99
CA VAL A 28 -3.52 -6.69 8.93
C VAL A 28 -3.20 -8.18 8.85
N LEU A 29 -1.97 -8.53 8.50
CA LEU A 29 -1.47 -9.91 8.45
C LEU A 29 -0.53 -10.18 9.64
N PRO A 30 -0.30 -11.45 10.01
CA PRO A 30 0.67 -11.79 11.04
C PRO A 30 2.08 -11.24 10.77
N ASP A 31 2.50 -11.22 9.50
CA ASP A 31 3.84 -10.84 9.06
C ASP A 31 3.94 -9.39 8.53
N GLY A 32 2.87 -8.60 8.65
CA GLY A 32 2.85 -7.21 8.18
C GLY A 32 1.49 -6.72 7.72
N ASP A 33 1.46 -5.52 7.12
CA ASP A 33 0.22 -4.86 6.72
C ASP A 33 0.09 -4.81 5.19
N LYS A 34 -1.07 -5.26 4.67
CA LYS A 34 -1.40 -5.15 3.25
C LYS A 34 -2.18 -3.87 3.02
N TYR A 35 -1.67 -3.04 2.12
CA TYR A 35 -2.28 -1.82 1.66
C TYR A 35 -2.64 -1.89 0.18
N GLU A 36 -3.61 -1.09 -0.20
CA GLU A 36 -4.00 -0.80 -1.57
C GLU A 36 -3.75 0.67 -1.89
N TYR A 37 -3.30 0.94 -3.11
CA TYR A 37 -3.24 2.28 -3.67
C TYR A 37 -4.45 2.52 -4.55
N LEU A 38 -5.16 3.60 -4.24
CA LEU A 38 -6.33 4.02 -5.00
C LEU A 38 -6.03 5.32 -5.73
N CYS A 39 -6.49 5.43 -6.97
CA CYS A 39 -6.54 6.69 -7.69
C CYS A 39 -7.30 7.73 -6.86
N MET A 40 -6.72 8.91 -6.62
CA MET A 40 -7.40 9.96 -5.85
C MET A 40 -8.66 10.51 -6.54
N TYR A 41 -8.76 10.39 -7.88
CA TYR A 41 -9.87 10.94 -8.64
C TYR A 41 -11.03 9.95 -8.82
N CYS A 42 -10.74 8.73 -9.29
CA CYS A 42 -11.78 7.75 -9.63
C CYS A 42 -11.89 6.59 -8.64
N SER A 43 -11.02 6.53 -7.62
CA SER A 43 -10.96 5.46 -6.62
C SER A 43 -10.67 4.06 -7.17
N GLU A 44 -10.21 3.95 -8.41
CA GLU A 44 -9.76 2.68 -8.99
C GLU A 44 -8.53 2.17 -8.24
N SER A 45 -8.48 0.85 -8.01
CA SER A 45 -7.29 0.18 -7.51
C SER A 45 -6.19 0.23 -8.56
N VAL A 46 -5.07 0.85 -8.22
CA VAL A 46 -3.93 1.04 -9.13
C VAL A 46 -2.66 0.35 -8.66
N GLY A 47 -2.69 -0.27 -7.47
CA GLY A 47 -1.57 -1.03 -6.96
C GLY A 47 -1.80 -1.55 -5.55
N THR A 48 -0.88 -2.38 -5.07
CA THR A 48 -0.86 -2.87 -3.69
C THR A 48 0.56 -2.81 -3.12
N LYS A 49 0.68 -2.66 -1.80
CA LYS A 49 1.94 -2.73 -1.06
C LYS A 49 1.74 -3.64 0.14
N ILE A 50 2.70 -4.53 0.39
CA ILE A 50 2.77 -5.26 1.65
C ILE A 50 3.93 -4.68 2.42
N ASP A 51 3.62 -4.08 3.56
CA ASP A 51 4.59 -3.57 4.50
C ASP A 51 4.94 -4.69 5.48
N ARG A 52 6.06 -5.37 5.23
CA ARG A 52 6.49 -6.49 6.07
C ARG A 52 7.18 -5.91 7.29
N MET A 53 6.49 -5.89 8.42
CA MET A 53 7.17 -5.70 9.68
C MET A 53 8.02 -6.94 9.93
N THR A 54 9.35 -6.82 9.91
CA THR A 54 10.23 -7.82 10.51
C THR A 54 9.99 -7.80 12.01
N LYS A 55 8.92 -8.44 12.47
CA LYS A 55 8.72 -8.71 13.88
C LYS A 55 9.74 -9.78 14.25
N PRO A 56 10.61 -9.56 15.26
CA PRO A 56 11.43 -10.65 15.76
C PRO A 56 10.48 -11.74 16.23
N GLU A 57 10.77 -12.97 15.84
CA GLU A 57 9.92 -14.11 16.14
C GLU A 57 9.67 -14.20 17.65
N GLY A 58 8.39 -14.22 18.04
CA GLY A 58 7.94 -14.30 19.42
C GLY A 58 6.90 -13.22 19.75
N ILE A 59 5.83 -13.46 20.50
CA ILE A 59 5.45 -14.56 21.38
C ILE A 59 3.92 -14.56 21.33
N ILE A 60 3.30 -15.68 20.95
CA ILE A 60 1.94 -15.97 21.40
C ILE A 60 2.13 -17.11 22.40
N ARG A 61 1.96 -16.79 23.69
CA ARG A 61 1.90 -17.76 24.79
C ARG A 61 0.45 -18.15 25.00
#